data_AF-A0A507F8B2-F1
#
_entry.id   AF-A0A507F8B2-F1
#
_cell.length_a   1.000
_cell.length_b   1.000
_cell.length_c   1.000
_cell.angle_alpha   90.00
_cell.angle_beta   90.00
_cell.angle_gamma   90.00
#
_symmetry.space_group_name_H-M   'P 1'
#
loop_
_entity.id
_entity.type
_entity.pdbx_description
1 polymer ?
#
loop_
_entity_poly.entity_id
_entity_poly.type
_entity_poly.pdbx_seq_one_letter_code
_entity_poly.pdbx_strand_id
1 'polypeptide(L)'
;MESALEEVAKHCHVQLMFYTQCVEKNPTNWESVCAKEKNAVTKCAEENVESLRQVKRRCADQIKTYQKCLEDNPSEPSTCVNALRALYECHNAVATESGQGVGSA
;
A
#
# COMPACT_ATOMS: atom_id res chain seq x y z
N MET A 1 12.82 -4.34 13.30
CA MET A 1 11.72 -4.70 12.39
C MET A 1 11.87 -3.78 11.20
N GLU A 2 12.28 -4.29 10.05
CA GLU A 2 12.32 -3.48 8.81
C GLU A 2 10.87 -3.08 8.48
N SER A 3 10.65 -1.81 8.16
CA SER A 3 9.33 -1.34 7.75
C SER A 3 8.98 -1.93 6.39
N ALA A 4 7.69 -2.13 6.09
CA ALA A 4 7.25 -2.57 4.77
C ALA A 4 7.85 -1.73 3.63
N LEU A 5 8.06 -0.43 3.86
CA LEU A 5 8.72 0.47 2.90
C LEU A 5 10.21 0.16 2.70
N GLU A 6 10.93 -0.22 3.76
CA GLU A 6 12.34 -0.63 3.67
C GLU A 6 12.48 -1.95 2.92
N GLU A 7 11.58 -2.92 3.16
CA GLU A 7 11.51 -4.16 2.39
C GLU A 7 11.23 -3.88 0.90
N VAL A 8 10.28 -3.00 0.59
CA VAL A 8 10.03 -2.59 -0.82
C VAL A 8 11.26 -1.91 -1.41
N ALA A 9 11.93 -1.01 -0.68
CA ALA A 9 13.14 -0.35 -1.17
C ALA A 9 14.27 -1.33 -1.46
N LYS A 10 14.41 -2.39 -0.64
CA LYS A 10 15.43 -3.44 -0.77
C LYS A 10 15.13 -4.41 -1.89
N HIS A 11 13.89 -4.89 -2.01
CA HIS A 11 13.50 -5.94 -2.95
C HIS A 11 13.02 -5.40 -4.30
N CYS A 12 12.51 -4.17 -4.36
CA CYS A 12 11.86 -3.57 -5.53
C CYS A 12 12.56 -2.29 -6.01
N HIS A 13 13.85 -2.12 -5.68
CA HIS A 13 14.62 -0.92 -6.03
C HIS A 13 14.56 -0.57 -7.52
N VAL A 14 14.63 -1.57 -8.40
CA VAL A 14 14.62 -1.36 -9.86
C VAL A 14 13.27 -0.79 -10.32
N GLN A 15 12.16 -1.37 -9.87
CA GLN A 15 10.81 -0.91 -10.21
C GLN A 15 10.56 0.48 -9.64
N LEU A 16 11.01 0.74 -8.40
CA LEU A 16 10.95 2.06 -7.77
C LEU A 16 11.72 3.10 -8.58
N MET A 17 12.93 2.77 -9.05
CA MET A 17 13.74 3.68 -9.86
C MET A 17 13.01 4.09 -11.15
N PHE A 18 12.42 3.13 -11.87
CA PHE A 18 11.66 3.45 -13.09
C PHE A 18 10.43 4.31 -12.81
N TYR A 19 9.71 3.99 -11.72
CA TYR A 19 8.56 4.77 -11.31
C TYR A 19 8.92 6.21 -10.95
N THR A 20 9.96 6.41 -10.14
CA THR A 20 10.45 7.75 -9.78
C THR A 20 10.87 8.54 -11.01
N GLN A 21 11.65 7.94 -11.92
CA GLN A 21 12.04 8.60 -13.18
C GLN A 21 10.83 9.00 -14.03
N CYS A 22 9.76 8.19 -14.05
CA CYS A 22 8.55 8.54 -14.77
C CYS A 22 7.84 9.73 -14.14
N VAL A 23 7.70 9.75 -12.81
CA VAL A 23 7.06 10.84 -12.07
C VAL A 23 7.82 12.15 -12.26
N GLU A 24 9.15 12.12 -12.16
CA GLU A 24 10.02 13.29 -12.36
C GLU A 24 9.88 13.88 -13.78
N LYS A 25 9.67 13.03 -14.79
CA LYS A 25 9.45 13.46 -16.18
C LYS A 25 8.04 13.97 -16.45
N ASN A 26 7.05 13.63 -15.62
CA ASN A 26 5.64 13.90 -15.87
C ASN A 26 4.93 14.56 -14.66
N PRO A 27 5.43 15.69 -14.13
CA PRO A 27 5.00 16.23 -12.84
C PRO A 27 3.51 16.61 -12.75
N THR A 28 2.85 16.86 -13.88
CA THR A 28 1.46 17.34 -13.94
C THR A 28 0.42 16.22 -14.12
N ASN A 29 0.81 15.06 -14.65
CA ASN A 29 -0.13 13.99 -15.03
C ASN A 29 0.45 12.58 -14.77
N TRP A 30 1.47 12.47 -13.91
CA TRP A 30 2.15 11.23 -13.58
C TRP A 30 1.19 10.12 -13.11
N GLU A 31 0.09 10.45 -12.43
CA GLU A 31 -0.86 9.45 -11.91
C GLU A 31 -1.41 8.55 -13.03
N SER A 32 -1.72 9.14 -14.18
CA SER A 32 -2.20 8.40 -15.35
C SER A 32 -1.05 7.91 -16.23
N VAL A 33 -0.01 8.72 -16.44
CA VAL A 33 1.09 8.41 -17.37
C VAL A 33 1.96 7.27 -16.85
N CYS A 34 2.25 7.27 -15.55
CA CYS A 34 3.15 6.32 -14.89
C CYS A 34 2.41 5.11 -14.29
N ALA A 35 1.16 4.87 -14.72
CA ALA A 35 0.34 3.77 -14.20
C ALA A 35 0.99 2.39 -14.42
N LYS A 36 1.74 2.22 -15.52
CA LYS A 36 2.47 0.98 -15.81
C LYS A 36 3.59 0.74 -14.80
N GLU A 37 4.42 1.74 -14.54
CA GLU A 37 5.53 1.69 -13.60
C GLU A 37 5.02 1.54 -12.16
N LYS A 38 3.93 2.24 -11.81
CA LYS A 38 3.22 2.06 -10.54
C LYS A 38 2.80 0.61 -10.34
N ASN A 39 2.15 0.00 -11.35
CA ASN A 39 1.76 -1.41 -11.30
C ASN A 39 2.95 -2.36 -11.17
N ALA A 40 4.11 -2.03 -11.77
CA ALA A 40 5.32 -2.84 -11.62
C ALA A 40 5.85 -2.81 -10.18
N VAL A 41 5.83 -1.65 -9.51
CA VAL A 41 6.18 -1.53 -8.09
C VAL A 41 5.20 -2.33 -7.23
N THR A 42 3.89 -2.17 -7.47
CA THR A 42 2.85 -2.91 -6.74
C THR A 42 3.03 -4.42 -6.88
N LYS A 43 3.25 -4.92 -8.10
CA LYS A 43 3.46 -6.35 -8.32
C LYS A 43 4.71 -6.87 -7.59
N CYS A 44 5.82 -6.15 -7.67
CA CYS A 44 7.04 -6.54 -6.97
C CYS A 44 6.83 -6.59 -5.46
N ALA A 45 6.15 -5.60 -4.88
CA ALA A 45 5.84 -5.56 -3.46
C ALA A 45 4.97 -6.74 -3.04
N GLU A 46 3.97 -7.11 -3.84
CA GLU A 46 3.10 -8.26 -3.56
C GLU A 46 3.83 -9.61 -3.63
N GLU A 47 4.83 -9.73 -4.50
CA GLU A 47 5.62 -10.96 -4.67
C GLU A 47 6.72 -11.11 -3.61
N ASN A 48 7.31 -9.99 -3.15
CA ASN A 48 8.55 -10.03 -2.35
C ASN A 48 8.41 -9.48 -0.91
N VAL A 49 7.32 -8.80 -0.58
CA VAL A 49 7.14 -8.17 0.74
C VAL A 49 5.96 -8.82 1.46
N GLU A 50 6.28 -9.80 2.30
CA GLU A 50 5.27 -10.63 2.98
C GLU A 50 4.31 -9.80 3.82
N SER A 51 4.85 -8.81 4.54
CA SER A 51 4.06 -7.90 5.38
C SER A 51 2.94 -7.21 4.58
N LEU A 52 3.25 -6.69 3.39
CA LEU A 52 2.27 -6.08 2.49
C LEU A 52 1.29 -7.10 1.90
N ARG A 53 1.77 -8.31 1.57
CA ARG A 53 0.92 -9.39 1.05
C ARG A 53 -0.12 -9.83 2.08
N GLN A 54 0.27 -9.93 3.36
CA GLN A 54 -0.62 -10.28 4.47
C GLN A 54 -1.67 -9.19 4.68
N VAL A 55 -1.28 -7.91 4.70
CA VAL A 55 -2.22 -6.79 4.80
C VAL A 55 -3.21 -6.82 3.64
N LYS A 56 -2.73 -6.92 2.39
CA LYS A 56 -3.60 -6.94 1.20
C LYS A 56 -4.61 -8.08 1.26
N ARG A 57 -4.21 -9.25 1.76
CA ARG A 57 -5.09 -10.42 1.88
C ARG A 57 -6.12 -10.27 3.00
N ARG A 58 -5.67 -9.88 4.20
CA ARG A 58 -6.49 -9.86 5.42
C ARG A 58 -7.40 -8.63 5.52
N CYS A 59 -6.95 -7.50 4.98
CA CYS A 59 -7.67 -6.24 4.98
C CYS A 59 -8.37 -5.95 3.64
N ALA A 60 -8.56 -6.98 2.78
CA ALA A 60 -9.11 -6.81 1.44
C ALA A 60 -10.47 -6.10 1.41
N ASP A 61 -11.31 -6.34 2.42
CA ASP A 61 -12.64 -5.74 2.54
C ASP A 61 -12.57 -4.24 2.91
N GLN A 62 -11.73 -3.90 3.89
CA GLN A 62 -11.49 -2.52 4.30
C GLN A 62 -10.82 -1.71 3.19
N ILE A 63 -9.88 -2.34 2.45
CA ILE A 63 -9.25 -1.73 1.26
C ILE A 63 -10.33 -1.40 0.22
N LYS A 64 -11.19 -2.36 -0.13
CA LYS A 64 -12.27 -2.14 -1.11
C LYS A 64 -13.24 -1.06 -0.66
N THR A 65 -13.61 -1.05 0.63
CA THR A 65 -14.53 -0.06 1.20
C THR A 65 -13.95 1.35 1.11
N TYR A 66 -12.66 1.51 1.46
CA TYR A 66 -11.97 2.79 1.36
C TYR A 66 -11.81 3.25 -0.09
N GLN A 67 -11.38 2.35 -0.99
CA GLN A 67 -11.26 2.64 -2.43
C GLN A 67 -12.60 3.09 -3.02
N LYS A 68 -13.66 2.34 -2.75
CA LYS A 68 -15.00 2.69 -3.23
C LYS A 68 -15.45 4.05 -2.71
N CYS A 69 -15.19 4.37 -1.45
CA CYS A 69 -15.51 5.69 -0.91
C CYS A 69 -14.78 6.81 -1.67
N LEU A 70 -13.50 6.64 -1.99
CA LEU A 70 -12.73 7.63 -2.77
C LEU A 70 -13.27 7.78 -4.20
N GLU A 71 -13.64 6.66 -4.84
CA GLU A 71 -14.25 6.67 -6.18
C GLU A 71 -15.61 7.36 -6.19
N ASP A 72 -16.42 7.15 -5.16
CA ASP A 72 -17.74 7.77 -5.02
C ASP A 72 -17.65 9.26 -4.59
N ASN A 73 -16.54 9.69 -3.96
CA ASN A 73 -16.34 11.04 -3.40
C ASN A 73 -15.03 11.72 -3.86
N PRO A 74 -14.80 11.89 -5.19
CA PRO A 74 -13.52 12.39 -5.72
C PRO A 74 -13.20 13.84 -5.32
N SER A 75 -14.22 14.65 -5.01
CA SER A 75 -14.05 16.05 -4.59
C SER A 75 -14.00 16.24 -3.08
N GLU A 76 -14.40 15.23 -2.29
CA GLU A 76 -14.48 15.33 -0.83
C GLU A 76 -13.95 14.05 -0.14
N PRO A 77 -12.65 13.72 -0.32
CA PRO A 77 -12.05 12.50 0.26
C PRO A 77 -12.04 12.49 1.79
N SER A 78 -12.24 13.65 2.45
CA SER A 78 -12.37 13.76 3.91
C SER A 78 -13.56 13.00 4.48
N THR A 79 -14.61 12.75 3.69
CA THR A 79 -15.75 11.91 4.09
C THR A 79 -15.36 10.45 4.32
N CYS A 80 -14.27 10.00 3.69
CA CYS A 80 -13.78 8.63 3.76
C CYS A 80 -12.91 8.32 4.99
N VAL A 81 -12.75 9.27 5.93
CA VAL A 81 -11.93 9.11 7.14
C VAL A 81 -12.34 7.91 7.99
N ASN A 82 -13.63 7.59 8.06
CA ASN A 82 -14.08 6.40 8.80
C ASN A 82 -13.63 5.09 8.12
N ALA A 83 -13.73 5.01 6.79
CA ALA A 83 -13.24 3.86 6.04
C ALA A 83 -11.70 3.74 6.12
N LEU A 84 -11.00 4.88 6.10
CA LEU A 84 -9.55 4.94 6.31
C LEU A 84 -9.17 4.45 7.72
N ARG A 85 -9.93 4.83 8.76
CA ARG A 85 -9.69 4.36 10.13
C ARG A 85 -9.84 2.84 10.24
N ALA A 86 -10.90 2.27 9.67
CA ALA A 86 -11.10 0.82 9.67
C ALA A 86 -9.97 0.07 8.94
N LEU A 87 -9.48 0.62 7.83
CA LEU A 87 -8.32 0.08 7.12
C LEU A 87 -7.05 0.15 7.97
N TYR A 88 -6.81 1.27 8.65
CA TYR A 88 -5.67 1.46 9.54
C TYR A 88 -5.68 0.49 10.73
N GLU A 89 -6.85 0.28 11.35
CA GLU A 89 -7.03 -0.69 12.44
C GLU A 89 -6.71 -2.12 11.99
N CYS A 90 -7.18 -2.51 10.79
CA CYS A 90 -6.85 -3.80 10.21
C CYS A 90 -5.34 -3.94 9.94
N HIS A 91 -4.72 -2.92 9.35
CA HIS A 91 -3.28 -2.91 9.11
C HIS A 91 -2.47 -3.12 10.41
N ASN A 92 -2.84 -2.41 11.48
CA ASN A 92 -2.19 -2.55 12.78
C ASN A 92 -2.37 -3.94 13.38
N ALA A 93 -3.57 -4.52 13.30
CA ALA A 93 -3.82 -5.88 13.76
C ALA A 93 -2.87 -6.87 13.05
N VAL A 94 -2.80 -6.80 11.71
CA VAL A 94 -1.93 -7.66 10.90
C VAL A 94 -0.45 -7.46 11.27
N ALA A 95 -0.01 -6.21 11.46
CA ALA A 95 1.37 -5.91 11.86
C ALA A 95 1.72 -6.47 13.25
N THR A 96 0.80 -6.39 14.21
CA THR A 96 1.00 -6.92 15.57
C THR A 96 1.06 -8.45 15.61
N GLU A 97 0.24 -9.12 14.80
CA GLU A 97 0.23 -10.60 14.73
C GLU A 97 1.44 -11.15 13.97
N SER A 98 1.96 -10.40 12.99
CA SER A 98 3.19 -10.76 12.25
C SER A 98 4.46 -10.66 13.10
N GLY A 99 4.37 -10.06 14.29
CA GLY A 99 5.45 -9.93 15.26
C GLY A 99 5.41 -10.92 16.44
N GLN A 100 4.43 -11.83 16.52
CA GLN A 100 4.25 -12.70 17.68
C GLN A 100 4.58 -14.18 17.37
N GLY A 101 5.88 -14.45 17.39
CA GLY A 101 6.41 -15.63 18.06
C GLY A 101 7.03 -15.19 19.39
N VAL A 102 6.61 -15.80 20.50
CA VAL A 102 7.08 -15.63 21.91
C VAL A 102 6.50 -14.44 22.69
N GLY A 103 5.75 -14.77 23.76
CA GLY A 103 5.56 -13.86 24.89
C GLY A 103 4.24 -14.01 25.66
N SER A 104 4.10 -15.09 26.42
CA SER A 104 3.06 -15.39 27.40
C SER A 104 2.69 -14.26 28.37
N ALA A 105 1.41 -14.16 28.74
CA ALA A 105 0.91 -14.33 30.11
C ALA A 105 -0.62 -14.41 30.12
#